data_AF-A0A3M1AF63-F1
#
_entry.id   AF-A0A3M1AF63-F1
#
_cell.length_a   1.000
_cell.length_b   1.000
_cell.length_c   1.000
_cell.angle_alpha   90.00
_cell.angle_beta   90.00
_cell.angle_gamma   90.00
#
_symmetry.space_group_name_H-M   'P 1'
#
loop_
_entity.id
_entity.type
_entity.pdbx_description
1 polymer ?
#
loop_
_entity_poly.entity_id
_entity_poly.type
_entity_poly.pdbx_seq_one_letter_code
_entity_poly.pdbx_strand_id
1 'polypeptide(L)'
;IPAALEGQITQQNAPRIKAKIIAEAANGPVTAEAEEILKEKGIMIIPDVFLNAGGVTVSYFEWLKNLSHVRLGRMSKRFEEAGNLAIVNTIERLTGKQVSPEERKRIVHGADEIDLVNSGLEETMINAYNQIRDIMLSTPNVSDLRTAAFICAINKIATSYFQLGIFP
;
A
#
# COMPACT_ATOMS: atom_id res chain seq x y z
N ILE A 1 3.34 12.59 -11.57
CA ILE A 1 4.04 11.44 -10.95
C ILE A 1 5.52 11.59 -11.29
N PRO A 2 6.34 12.25 -10.47
CA PRO A 2 7.79 12.19 -10.61
C PRO A 2 8.31 10.80 -10.23
N ALA A 3 9.01 10.14 -11.16
CA ALA A 3 9.44 8.74 -11.05
C ALA A 3 10.85 8.49 -11.62
N ALA A 4 11.68 9.54 -11.68
CA ALA A 4 13.03 9.48 -12.25
C ALA A 4 14.09 9.70 -11.16
N LEU A 5 14.52 10.94 -10.98
CA LEU A 5 15.53 11.34 -10.01
C LEU A 5 14.92 12.17 -8.88
N GLU A 6 15.71 12.36 -7.82
CA GLU A 6 15.47 13.30 -6.74
C GLU A 6 15.56 14.77 -7.21
N GLY A 7 15.00 15.69 -6.43
CA GLY A 7 15.17 17.14 -6.61
C GLY A 7 14.68 17.72 -7.94
N GLN A 8 13.77 17.04 -8.65
CA GLN A 8 13.30 17.46 -9.97
C GLN A 8 12.27 18.60 -9.90
N ILE A 9 11.50 18.67 -8.81
CA ILE A 9 10.55 19.73 -8.54
C ILE A 9 11.18 20.66 -7.51
N THR A 10 11.57 21.84 -7.97
CA THR A 10 12.29 22.86 -7.20
C THR A 10 11.49 24.15 -7.13
N GLN A 11 11.93 25.10 -6.30
CA GLN A 11 11.36 26.44 -6.23
C GLN A 11 11.21 27.11 -7.61
N GLN A 12 12.13 26.81 -8.54
CA GLN A 12 12.14 27.42 -9.87
C GLN A 12 10.99 26.94 -10.78
N ASN A 13 10.48 25.73 -10.58
CA ASN A 13 9.46 25.13 -11.46
C ASN A 13 8.12 24.83 -10.77
N ALA A 14 8.09 24.73 -9.45
CA ALA A 14 6.87 24.54 -8.66
C ALA A 14 5.73 25.54 -8.98
N PRO A 15 5.99 26.85 -9.20
CA PRO A 15 4.94 27.79 -9.59
C PRO A 15 4.24 27.43 -10.91
N ARG A 16 4.94 26.78 -11.84
CA ARG A 16 4.42 26.40 -13.16
C ARG A 16 3.66 25.06 -13.17
N ILE A 17 3.72 24.28 -12.10
CA ILE A 17 3.00 23.00 -12.01
C ILE A 17 1.49 23.26 -11.99
N LYS A 18 0.78 22.60 -12.91
CA LYS A 18 -0.68 22.71 -13.07
C LYS A 18 -1.45 21.54 -12.44
N ALA A 19 -0.74 20.48 -12.06
CA ALA A 19 -1.34 19.28 -11.46
C ALA A 19 -1.97 19.61 -10.09
N LYS A 20 -3.04 18.90 -9.75
CA LYS A 20 -3.71 19.01 -8.43
C LYS A 20 -3.16 18.02 -7.41
N ILE A 21 -2.52 16.96 -7.88
CA ILE A 21 -1.93 15.90 -7.08
C ILE A 21 -0.52 15.64 -7.60
N ILE A 22 0.43 15.55 -6.69
CA ILE A 22 1.79 15.07 -6.93
C ILE A 22 1.92 13.75 -6.18
N ALA A 23 2.20 12.69 -6.91
CA ALA A 23 2.42 11.35 -6.39
C ALA A 23 3.91 11.01 -6.56
N GLU A 24 4.67 11.04 -5.48
CA GLU A 24 6.11 10.85 -5.48
C GLU A 24 6.52 9.38 -5.60
N ALA A 25 6.79 8.94 -6.83
CA ALA A 25 7.26 7.57 -7.07
C ALA A 25 8.79 7.46 -6.97
N ALA A 26 9.52 8.53 -7.26
CA ALA A 26 10.95 8.63 -6.96
C ALA A 26 11.18 8.96 -5.48
N ASN A 27 12.41 8.76 -4.99
CA ASN A 27 12.82 9.21 -3.65
C ASN A 27 13.20 10.69 -3.69
N GLY A 28 12.61 11.51 -2.83
CA GLY A 28 12.87 12.94 -2.68
C GLY A 28 12.73 13.79 -3.97
N PRO A 29 11.70 13.61 -4.82
CA PRO A 29 11.61 14.35 -6.08
C PRO A 29 11.24 15.83 -5.92
N VAL A 30 10.69 16.23 -4.78
CA VAL A 30 10.26 17.61 -4.46
C VAL A 30 11.18 18.18 -3.38
N THR A 31 11.75 19.35 -3.59
CA THR A 31 12.55 20.04 -2.56
C THR A 31 11.66 20.70 -1.52
N ALA A 32 12.19 20.96 -0.31
CA ALA A 32 11.43 21.58 0.78
C ALA A 32 10.83 22.94 0.37
N GLU A 33 11.60 23.77 -0.34
CA GLU A 33 11.13 25.08 -0.82
C GLU A 33 10.05 24.96 -1.89
N ALA A 34 10.11 23.91 -2.71
CA ALA A 34 9.10 23.63 -3.71
C ALA A 34 7.79 23.16 -3.07
N GLU A 35 7.90 22.34 -2.02
CA GLU A 35 6.76 21.82 -1.27
C GLU A 35 5.91 22.94 -0.67
N GLU A 36 6.52 23.96 -0.07
CA GLU A 36 5.78 25.12 0.47
C GLU A 36 4.95 25.83 -0.61
N ILE A 37 5.55 26.09 -1.78
CA ILE A 37 4.83 26.71 -2.92
C ILE A 37 3.67 25.83 -3.40
N LEU A 38 3.85 24.52 -3.41
CA LEU A 38 2.82 23.57 -3.85
C LEU A 38 1.68 23.49 -2.82
N LYS A 39 2.00 23.51 -1.53
CA LYS A 39 1.03 23.56 -0.42
C LYS A 39 0.19 24.83 -0.48
N GLU A 40 0.81 26.00 -0.65
CA GLU A 40 0.10 27.28 -0.81
C GLU A 40 -0.87 27.27 -2.00
N LYS A 41 -0.53 26.54 -3.07
CA LYS A 41 -1.39 26.35 -4.25
C LYS A 41 -2.50 25.31 -4.04
N GLY A 42 -2.60 24.70 -2.85
CA GLY A 42 -3.55 23.64 -2.52
C GLY A 42 -3.31 22.35 -3.29
N ILE A 43 -2.07 22.08 -3.69
CA ILE A 43 -1.69 20.84 -4.38
C ILE A 43 -1.42 19.75 -3.34
N MET A 44 -2.12 18.63 -3.45
CA MET A 44 -1.91 17.49 -2.56
C MET A 44 -0.63 16.74 -2.97
N ILE A 45 0.27 16.51 -2.02
CA ILE A 45 1.47 15.70 -2.22
C ILE A 45 1.28 14.37 -1.48
N ILE A 46 1.33 13.27 -2.22
CA ILE A 46 1.39 11.92 -1.67
C ILE A 46 2.89 11.58 -1.55
N PRO A 47 3.43 11.49 -0.32
CA PRO A 47 4.86 11.48 -0.10
C PRO A 47 5.51 10.15 -0.49
N ASP A 48 6.76 10.24 -0.94
CA ASP A 48 7.62 9.13 -1.34
C ASP A 48 7.71 8.02 -0.29
N VAL A 49 7.93 8.37 0.98
CA VAL A 49 8.02 7.44 2.13
C VAL A 49 6.83 6.49 2.25
N PHE A 50 5.68 6.87 1.70
CA PHE A 50 4.50 6.02 1.61
C PHE A 50 4.32 5.45 0.20
N LEU A 51 4.28 6.30 -0.83
CA LEU A 51 3.79 5.92 -2.15
C LEU A 51 4.69 4.89 -2.85
N ASN A 52 6.01 5.00 -2.69
CA ASN A 52 6.95 4.11 -3.36
C ASN A 52 7.27 2.84 -2.53
N ALA A 53 6.73 2.74 -1.30
CA ALA A 53 7.00 1.65 -0.36
C ALA A 53 6.53 0.28 -0.88
N GLY A 54 5.63 0.24 -1.87
CA GLY A 54 5.15 -1.01 -2.46
C GLY A 54 6.26 -1.89 -3.03
N GLY A 55 7.35 -1.29 -3.54
CA GLY A 55 8.52 -2.06 -3.98
C GLY A 55 9.17 -2.84 -2.82
N VAL A 56 9.39 -2.16 -1.69
CA VAL A 56 9.97 -2.77 -0.48
C VAL A 56 9.01 -3.83 0.12
N THR A 57 7.71 -3.56 0.11
CA THR A 57 6.68 -4.52 0.57
C THR A 57 6.74 -5.83 -0.22
N VAL A 58 6.79 -5.77 -1.55
CA VAL A 58 6.84 -6.99 -2.38
C VAL A 58 8.21 -7.67 -2.28
N SER A 59 9.32 -6.92 -2.15
CA SER A 59 10.62 -7.51 -1.86
C SER A 59 10.65 -8.24 -0.51
N TYR A 60 9.92 -7.74 0.49
CA TYR A 60 9.75 -8.45 1.77
C TYR A 60 8.98 -9.76 1.60
N PHE A 61 7.91 -9.78 0.78
CA PHE A 61 7.19 -11.02 0.45
C PHE A 61 8.08 -12.02 -0.28
N GLU A 62 8.93 -11.55 -1.20
CA GLU A 62 9.93 -12.40 -1.88
C GLU A 62 10.92 -13.00 -0.88
N TRP A 63 11.41 -12.21 0.08
CA TRP A 63 12.31 -12.70 1.12
C TRP A 63 11.66 -13.79 1.99
N LEU A 64 10.41 -13.59 2.43
CA LEU A 64 9.65 -14.59 3.19
C LEU A 64 9.46 -15.90 2.38
N LYS A 65 9.12 -15.78 1.10
CA LYS A 65 9.02 -16.92 0.19
C LYS A 65 10.34 -17.70 0.14
N ASN A 66 11.46 -17.00 -0.04
CA ASN A 66 12.79 -17.62 -0.13
C ASN A 66 13.20 -18.34 1.15
N LEU A 67 12.86 -17.80 2.33
CA LEU A 67 13.09 -18.47 3.61
C LEU A 67 12.22 -19.72 3.82
N SER A 68 10.96 -19.69 3.37
CA SER A 68 10.03 -20.79 3.58
C SER A 68 10.31 -21.99 2.66
N HIS A 69 11.02 -21.79 1.55
CA HIS A 69 11.19 -22.76 0.45
C HIS A 69 9.87 -23.35 -0.09
N VAL A 70 8.73 -22.70 0.21
CA VAL A 70 7.40 -23.12 -0.22
C VAL A 70 6.81 -22.04 -1.10
N ARG A 71 6.19 -22.46 -2.21
CA ARG A 71 5.40 -21.55 -3.03
C ARG A 71 4.11 -21.20 -2.30
N LEU A 72 3.88 -19.91 -2.06
CA LEU A 72 2.65 -19.40 -1.45
C LEU A 72 1.42 -19.97 -2.18
N GLY A 73 0.42 -20.41 -1.43
CA GLY A 73 -0.81 -21.03 -1.95
C GLY A 73 -0.69 -22.49 -2.41
N ARG A 74 0.52 -23.07 -2.58
CA ARG A 74 0.69 -24.43 -3.13
C ARG A 74 0.04 -25.52 -2.27
N MET A 75 0.01 -25.35 -0.96
CA MET A 75 -0.53 -26.35 -0.03
C MET A 75 -2.06 -26.24 0.14
N SER A 76 -2.64 -25.05 0.01
CA SER A 76 -4.06 -24.80 0.28
C SER A 76 -4.92 -24.66 -0.98
N LYS A 77 -4.34 -24.32 -2.14
CA LYS A 77 -5.10 -23.99 -3.37
C LYS A 77 -6.15 -25.04 -3.73
N ARG A 78 -5.78 -26.32 -3.84
CA ARG A 78 -6.73 -27.38 -4.19
C ARG A 78 -7.79 -27.63 -3.11
N PHE A 79 -7.44 -27.41 -1.85
CA PHE A 79 -8.37 -27.55 -0.74
C PHE A 79 -9.42 -26.43 -0.76
N GLU A 80 -8.99 -25.18 -1.01
CA GLU A 80 -9.87 -24.03 -1.21
C GLU A 80 -10.76 -24.19 -2.45
N GLU A 81 -10.19 -24.60 -3.59
CA GLU A 81 -10.95 -24.86 -4.82
C GLU A 81 -12.05 -25.91 -4.59
N ALA A 82 -11.72 -27.01 -3.91
CA ALA A 82 -12.68 -28.06 -3.59
C ALA A 82 -13.79 -27.55 -2.64
N GLY A 83 -13.42 -26.74 -1.64
CA GLY A 83 -14.37 -26.11 -0.72
C GLY A 83 -15.32 -25.15 -1.44
N ASN A 84 -14.79 -24.23 -2.23
CA ASN A 84 -15.57 -23.26 -2.99
C ASN A 84 -16.49 -23.96 -4.00
N LEU A 85 -16.01 -25.01 -4.66
CA LEU A 85 -16.83 -25.82 -5.56
C LEU A 85 -18.00 -26.47 -4.84
N ALA A 86 -17.78 -27.03 -3.64
CA ALA A 86 -18.85 -27.63 -2.83
C ALA A 86 -19.91 -26.59 -2.42
N ILE A 87 -19.49 -25.36 -2.07
CA ILE A 87 -20.38 -24.25 -1.73
C ILE A 87 -21.23 -23.87 -2.96
N VAL A 88 -20.60 -23.61 -4.11
CA VAL A 88 -21.31 -23.24 -5.35
C VAL A 88 -22.32 -24.30 -5.73
N ASN A 89 -21.92 -25.58 -5.76
CA ASN A 89 -22.83 -26.68 -6.09
C ASN A 89 -24.02 -26.77 -5.12
N THR A 90 -23.81 -26.46 -3.83
CA THR A 90 -24.88 -26.44 -2.83
C THR A 90 -25.87 -25.30 -3.10
N ILE A 91 -25.38 -24.11 -3.46
CA ILE A 91 -26.22 -22.95 -3.81
C ILE A 91 -27.02 -23.23 -5.09
N GLU A 92 -26.39 -23.77 -6.13
CA GLU A 92 -27.08 -24.13 -7.38
C GLU A 92 -28.19 -25.14 -7.14
N ARG A 93 -27.93 -26.15 -6.30
CA ARG A 93 -28.92 -27.17 -5.92
C ARG A 93 -30.09 -26.59 -5.11
N LEU A 94 -29.83 -25.67 -4.18
CA LEU A 94 -30.86 -25.06 -3.34
C LEU A 94 -31.71 -24.02 -4.09
N THR A 95 -31.10 -23.28 -5.02
CA THR A 95 -31.77 -22.19 -5.75
C THR A 95 -32.38 -22.63 -7.08
N GLY A 96 -31.93 -23.77 -7.63
CA GLY A 96 -32.28 -24.24 -8.97
C GLY A 96 -31.69 -23.38 -10.10
N LYS A 97 -30.83 -22.40 -9.79
CA LYS A 97 -30.18 -21.51 -10.75
C LYS A 97 -28.73 -21.92 -10.93
N GLN A 98 -28.24 -21.90 -12.17
CA GLN A 98 -26.83 -22.15 -12.47
C GLN A 98 -26.07 -20.83 -12.56
N VAL A 99 -24.84 -20.87 -12.04
CA VAL A 99 -23.88 -19.77 -12.17
C VAL A 99 -23.25 -19.83 -13.56
N SER A 100 -22.93 -18.69 -14.16
CA SER A 100 -22.29 -18.70 -15.48
C SER A 100 -20.91 -19.38 -15.41
N PRO A 101 -20.42 -20.00 -16.50
CA PRO A 101 -19.10 -20.65 -16.51
C PRO A 101 -17.96 -19.73 -16.05
N GLU A 102 -18.02 -18.45 -16.40
CA GLU A 102 -16.98 -17.47 -16.06
C GLU A 102 -17.03 -17.00 -14.62
N GLU A 103 -18.22 -16.88 -14.04
CA GLU A 103 -18.37 -16.61 -12.60
C GLU A 103 -17.95 -17.84 -11.79
N ARG A 104 -18.34 -19.04 -12.23
CA ARG A 104 -17.96 -20.29 -11.58
C ARG A 104 -16.44 -20.46 -11.54
N LYS A 105 -15.76 -20.20 -12.66
CA LYS A 105 -14.29 -20.27 -12.72
C LYS A 105 -13.65 -19.28 -11.74
N ARG A 106 -14.17 -18.05 -11.64
CA ARG A 106 -13.67 -17.03 -10.72
C ARG A 106 -13.90 -17.38 -9.24
N ILE A 107 -15.08 -17.91 -8.89
CA ILE A 107 -15.42 -18.26 -7.50
C ILE A 107 -14.63 -19.49 -7.03
N VAL A 108 -14.47 -20.48 -7.90
CA VAL A 108 -13.81 -21.74 -7.54
C VAL A 108 -12.29 -21.55 -7.47
N HIS A 109 -11.69 -20.65 -8.25
CA HIS A 109 -10.25 -20.43 -8.29
C HIS A 109 -9.66 -20.12 -6.90
N GLY A 110 -8.75 -20.97 -6.43
CA GLY A 110 -7.98 -20.72 -5.22
C GLY A 110 -6.82 -19.74 -5.50
N ALA A 111 -6.42 -18.97 -4.49
CA ALA A 111 -5.46 -17.88 -4.68
C ALA A 111 -4.11 -18.36 -5.21
N ASP A 112 -3.66 -17.77 -6.32
CA ASP A 112 -2.30 -17.92 -6.80
C ASP A 112 -1.34 -16.97 -6.09
N GLU A 113 -0.04 -17.20 -6.25
CA GLU A 113 1.01 -16.35 -5.68
C GLU A 113 0.83 -14.87 -6.03
N ILE A 114 0.41 -14.57 -7.27
CA ILE A 114 0.14 -13.19 -7.70
C ILE A 114 -1.07 -12.58 -6.99
N ASP A 115 -2.11 -13.39 -6.74
CA ASP A 115 -3.31 -12.96 -6.02
C ASP A 115 -2.96 -12.62 -4.57
N LEU A 116 -2.13 -13.45 -3.94
CA LEU A 116 -1.64 -13.25 -2.58
C LEU A 116 -0.73 -12.02 -2.47
N VAL A 117 0.19 -11.82 -3.42
CA VAL A 117 1.06 -10.64 -3.45
C VAL A 117 0.25 -9.36 -3.64
N ASN A 118 -0.70 -9.35 -4.59
CA ASN A 118 -1.55 -8.19 -4.84
C ASN A 118 -2.43 -7.87 -3.64
N SER A 119 -3.08 -8.88 -3.04
CA SER A 119 -3.92 -8.71 -1.85
C SER A 119 -3.10 -8.20 -0.66
N GLY A 120 -1.92 -8.79 -0.41
CA GLY A 120 -1.06 -8.36 0.70
C GLY A 120 -0.50 -6.95 0.51
N LEU A 121 -0.16 -6.58 -0.74
CA LEU A 121 0.27 -5.23 -1.07
C LEU A 121 -0.87 -4.23 -0.88
N GLU A 122 -2.06 -4.53 -1.39
CA GLU A 122 -3.26 -3.69 -1.24
C GLU A 122 -3.57 -3.44 0.23
N GLU A 123 -3.64 -4.50 1.04
CA GLU A 123 -3.90 -4.40 2.48
C GLU A 123 -2.82 -3.54 3.18
N THR A 124 -1.55 -3.76 2.87
CA THR A 124 -0.43 -2.99 3.45
C THR A 124 -0.56 -1.51 3.12
N MET A 125 -0.83 -1.17 1.85
CA MET A 125 -0.94 0.21 1.40
C MET A 125 -2.17 0.92 1.97
N ILE A 126 -3.32 0.24 2.04
CA ILE A 126 -4.54 0.77 2.66
C ILE A 126 -4.32 1.07 4.14
N ASN A 127 -3.76 0.10 4.88
CA ASN A 127 -3.53 0.25 6.31
C ASN A 127 -2.52 1.36 6.60
N ALA A 128 -1.44 1.46 5.83
CA ALA A 128 -0.46 2.53 5.97
C ALA A 128 -1.08 3.91 5.67
N TYR A 129 -1.88 4.04 4.60
CA TYR A 129 -2.58 5.28 4.29
C TYR A 129 -3.52 5.70 5.42
N ASN A 130 -4.35 4.78 5.92
CA ASN A 130 -5.29 5.08 7.00
C ASN A 130 -4.56 5.57 8.25
N GLN A 131 -3.46 4.93 8.65
CA GLN A 131 -2.64 5.40 9.78
C GLN A 131 -2.10 6.82 9.56
N ILE A 132 -1.57 7.11 8.37
CA ILE A 132 -1.06 8.45 8.02
C ILE A 132 -2.20 9.47 8.07
N ARG A 133 -3.34 9.16 7.46
CA ARG A 133 -4.51 10.02 7.43
C ARG A 133 -5.05 10.29 8.82
N ASP A 134 -5.15 9.27 9.66
CA ASP A 134 -5.65 9.40 11.03
C ASP A 134 -4.72 10.27 11.87
N ILE A 135 -3.40 10.13 11.71
CA ILE A 135 -2.42 11.03 12.35
C ILE A 135 -2.59 12.47 11.85
N MET A 136 -2.73 12.67 10.53
CA MET A 136 -2.94 14.00 9.95
C MET A 136 -4.20 14.68 10.49
N LEU A 137 -5.30 13.92 10.66
CA LEU A 137 -6.57 14.46 11.15
C LEU A 137 -6.60 14.67 12.66
N SER A 138 -5.87 13.86 13.43
CA SER A 138 -5.89 13.90 14.90
C SER A 138 -4.80 14.78 15.51
N THR A 139 -3.75 15.11 14.77
CA THR A 139 -2.61 15.88 15.29
C THR A 139 -2.76 17.38 15.02
N PRO A 140 -2.80 18.25 16.05
CA PRO A 140 -2.86 19.69 15.85
C PRO A 140 -1.67 20.21 15.02
N ASN A 141 -1.92 21.18 14.15
CA ASN A 141 -0.92 21.83 13.28
C ASN A 141 -0.27 20.92 12.21
N VAL A 142 -0.72 19.67 12.05
CA VAL A 142 -0.32 18.82 10.93
C VAL A 142 -1.39 18.92 9.85
N SER A 143 -1.01 19.41 8.67
CA SER A 143 -1.96 19.63 7.56
C SER A 143 -1.55 18.93 6.26
N ASP A 144 -0.44 18.19 6.27
CA ASP A 144 0.07 17.48 5.10
C ASP A 144 0.44 16.03 5.40
N LEU A 145 0.39 15.20 4.34
CA LEU A 145 0.62 13.77 4.42
C LEU A 145 2.08 13.41 4.71
N ARG A 146 3.06 14.23 4.30
CA ARG A 146 4.48 13.94 4.52
C ARG A 146 4.83 14.02 5.99
N THR A 147 4.45 15.12 6.64
CA THR A 147 4.65 15.34 8.08
C THR A 147 3.95 14.24 8.87
N ALA A 148 2.70 13.91 8.54
CA ALA A 148 1.97 12.82 9.18
C ALA A 148 2.66 11.46 8.99
N ALA A 149 3.21 11.18 7.80
CA ALA A 149 3.96 9.95 7.54
C ALA A 149 5.25 9.86 8.37
N PHE A 150 5.99 10.96 8.51
CA PHE A 150 7.16 10.99 9.40
C PHE A 150 6.79 10.79 10.87
N ILE A 151 5.72 11.41 11.36
CA ILE A 151 5.22 11.17 12.73
C ILE A 151 4.87 9.69 12.92
N CYS A 152 4.19 9.07 11.95
CA CYS A 152 3.88 7.64 11.96
C CYS A 152 5.15 6.78 12.08
N ALA A 153 6.16 7.07 11.26
CA ALA A 153 7.44 6.35 11.26
C ALA A 153 8.19 6.53 12.59
N ILE A 154 8.30 7.76 13.08
CA ILE A 154 8.98 8.08 14.35
C ILE A 154 8.30 7.36 15.52
N ASN A 155 6.98 7.36 15.60
CA ASN A 155 6.24 6.68 16.67
C ASN A 155 6.48 5.16 16.68
N LYS A 156 6.52 4.54 15.50
CA LYS A 156 6.83 3.11 15.35
C LYS A 156 8.25 2.80 15.82
N ILE A 157 9.23 3.58 15.36
CA ILE A 157 10.64 3.43 15.76
C ILE A 157 10.78 3.64 17.28
N ALA A 158 10.21 4.71 17.82
CA ALA A 158 10.25 5.01 19.25
C ALA A 158 9.71 3.84 20.09
N THR A 159 8.58 3.26 19.68
CA THR A 159 7.99 2.09 20.36
C THR A 159 8.95 0.90 20.37
N SER A 160 9.64 0.62 19.25
CA SER A 160 10.66 -0.43 19.20
C SER A 160 11.83 -0.14 20.14
N TYR A 161 12.31 1.10 20.20
CA TYR A 161 13.40 1.49 21.13
C TYR A 161 12.98 1.34 22.60
N PHE A 162 11.76 1.77 22.95
CA PHE A 162 11.23 1.61 24.31
C PHE A 162 11.12 0.13 24.71
N GLN A 163 10.66 -0.73 23.80
CA GLN A 163 10.55 -2.18 24.05
C GLN A 163 11.91 -2.86 24.24
N LEU A 164 12.96 -2.32 23.63
CA LEU A 164 14.34 -2.79 23.81
C LEU A 164 15.01 -2.26 25.08
N GLY A 165 14.32 -1.42 25.86
CA GLY A 165 14.88 -0.79 27.07
C GLY A 165 15.94 0.26 26.77
N ILE A 166 16.04 0.73 25.52
CA ILE A 166 16.94 1.82 25.13
C ILE A 166 16.20 3.13 25.42
N PHE A 167 16.47 3.70 26.60
CA PHE A 167 15.97 5.02 26.99
C PHE A 167 16.93 6.12 26.50
N PRO A 168 16.41 7.31 26.13
CA PRO A 168 17.22 8.52 26.12
C PRO A 168 17.64 8.93 27.54
#